data_AF-A0A7S0B077-F1
#
_entry.id   AF-A0A7S0B077-F1
#
_cell.length_a   1.000
_cell.length_b   1.000
_cell.length_c   1.000
_cell.angle_alpha   90.00
_cell.angle_beta   90.00
_cell.angle_gamma   90.00
#
_symmetry.space_group_name_H-M   'P 1'
#
loop_
_entity.id
_entity.type
_entity.pdbx_description
1 polymer ?
#
loop_
_entity_poly.entity_id
_entity_poly.type
_entity_poly.pdbx_seq_one_letter_code
_entity_poly.pdbx_strand_id
1 'polypeptide(L)'
;SVFLTMLKLLEKGFRIYGCWSIAQENNLLQILEALHNFLAQFVKRSRTSHHRELMKKAYIAQGSKFRRVYATIVQDVIGGEGAFCDFVSYATEEQSRVAALHKDVQQNASGTGFSLLLQVYREAHQTMLRLDDLCTRVAAKSGTKFVKATLKRMWRSLEKIALKYSLNSDMTQAAAQLKDVARGALQGDMKQLLKALHCIIADEEACLVRIKNRFDEPADMGWADCQVMIYFKNDKSRHICEIQLVHHQLMIVRSSMGAHHEYANVRSAGELLTLYGESLPSLMPAGNLCQSGGAT
;
A
#
# COMPACT_ATOMS: atom_id res chain seq x y z
N SER A 1 16.58 -21.42 1.55
CA SER A 1 17.85 -21.21 0.83
C SER A 1 18.76 -20.31 1.65
N VAL A 2 20.07 -20.37 1.41
CA VAL A 2 21.09 -19.51 2.07
C VAL A 2 20.75 -18.03 1.94
N PHE A 3 20.23 -17.60 0.78
CA PHE A 3 19.79 -16.22 0.55
C PHE A 3 18.64 -15.79 1.49
N LEU A 4 17.64 -16.65 1.70
CA LEU A 4 16.54 -16.35 2.63
C LEU A 4 17.04 -16.25 4.07
N THR A 5 18.03 -17.08 4.44
CA THR A 5 18.68 -17.02 5.75
C THR A 5 19.50 -15.74 5.91
N MET A 6 20.27 -15.34 4.89
CA MET A 6 20.98 -14.06 4.88
C MET A 6 20.03 -12.88 4.97
N LEU A 7 18.95 -12.85 4.19
CA LEU A 7 17.93 -11.80 4.29
C LEU A 7 17.30 -11.74 5.68
N LYS A 8 16.97 -12.88 6.28
CA LYS A 8 16.44 -12.94 7.66
C LYS A 8 17.45 -12.44 8.69
N LEU A 9 18.74 -12.70 8.51
CA LEU A 9 19.82 -12.23 9.38
C LEU A 9 20.09 -10.73 9.19
N LEU A 10 20.08 -10.24 7.95
CA LEU A 10 20.19 -8.81 7.64
C LEU A 10 18.99 -8.05 8.17
N GLU A 11 17.79 -8.63 8.06
CA GLU A 11 16.58 -8.09 8.63
C GLU A 11 16.63 -7.99 10.15
N LYS A 12 17.37 -8.87 10.84
CA LYS A 12 17.70 -8.67 12.26
C LYS A 12 18.48 -7.38 12.48
N GLY A 13 19.42 -7.04 11.60
CA GLY A 13 20.16 -5.77 11.63
C GLY A 13 19.28 -4.54 11.38
N PHE A 14 18.21 -4.67 10.59
CA PHE A 14 17.24 -3.60 10.36
C PHE A 14 16.22 -3.39 11.51
N ARG A 15 16.18 -4.25 12.53
CA ARG A 15 15.06 -4.35 13.50
C ARG A 15 14.71 -3.10 14.29
N ILE A 16 15.65 -2.19 14.47
CA ILE A 16 15.40 -0.95 15.23
C ILE A 16 14.86 0.19 14.35
N TYR A 17 14.52 -0.10 13.08
CA TYR A 17 13.90 0.79 12.08
C TYR A 17 13.75 2.25 12.51
N GLY A 18 14.69 3.10 12.07
CA GLY A 18 14.71 4.52 12.38
C GLY A 18 15.58 4.92 13.59
N CYS A 19 16.03 3.97 14.41
CA CYS A 19 16.85 4.24 15.61
C CYS A 19 18.32 3.80 15.49
N TRP A 20 18.93 3.97 14.32
CA TRP A 20 20.32 3.54 14.09
C TRP A 20 21.35 4.56 14.61
N SER A 21 22.47 4.06 15.14
CA SER A 21 23.67 4.87 15.35
C SER A 21 24.36 5.20 14.03
N ILE A 22 25.25 6.19 14.03
CA ILE A 22 26.03 6.58 12.84
C ILE A 22 26.83 5.38 12.28
N ALA A 23 27.44 4.58 13.16
CA ALA A 23 28.19 3.40 12.74
C ALA A 23 27.29 2.33 12.10
N GLN A 24 26.08 2.14 12.63
CA GLN A 24 25.10 1.24 12.03
C GLN A 24 24.62 1.75 10.68
N GLU A 25 24.37 3.05 10.55
CA GLU A 25 23.95 3.70 9.31
C GLU A 25 24.95 3.44 8.16
N ASN A 26 26.27 3.60 8.40
CA ASN A 26 27.29 3.29 7.39
C ASN A 26 27.27 1.83 6.93
N ASN A 27 27.07 0.89 7.85
CA ASN A 27 26.94 -0.53 7.51
C ASN A 27 25.65 -0.82 6.73
N LEU A 28 24.55 -0.15 7.11
CA LEU A 28 23.27 -0.29 6.42
C LEU A 28 23.35 0.23 5.00
N LEU A 29 24.01 1.36 4.75
CA LEU A 29 24.19 1.89 3.39
C LEU A 29 24.88 0.86 2.48
N GLN A 30 25.95 0.20 2.96
CA GLN A 30 26.62 -0.85 2.20
C GLN A 30 25.73 -2.08 1.92
N ILE A 31 24.94 -2.48 2.93
CA ILE A 31 23.98 -3.59 2.77
C ILE A 31 22.89 -3.22 1.76
N LEU A 32 22.35 -2.00 1.82
CA LEU A 32 21.31 -1.51 0.92
C LEU A 32 21.82 -1.47 -0.52
N GLU A 33 23.07 -1.02 -0.73
CA GLU A 33 23.73 -1.03 -2.03
C GLU A 33 23.85 -2.45 -2.60
N ALA A 34 24.28 -3.41 -1.78
CA ALA A 34 24.39 -4.81 -2.20
C ALA A 34 23.02 -5.42 -2.55
N LEU A 35 21.98 -5.14 -1.76
CA LEU A 35 20.61 -5.61 -2.01
C LEU A 35 20.02 -4.98 -3.28
N HIS A 36 20.29 -3.70 -3.51
CA HIS A 36 19.87 -3.02 -4.73
C HIS A 36 20.54 -3.60 -5.97
N ASN A 37 21.86 -3.82 -5.93
CA ASN A 37 22.59 -4.47 -7.01
C ASN A 37 22.06 -5.87 -7.31
N PHE A 38 21.71 -6.64 -6.26
CA PHE A 38 21.04 -7.92 -6.43
C PHE A 38 19.69 -7.79 -7.15
N LEU A 39 18.82 -6.87 -6.68
CA LEU A 39 17.49 -6.66 -7.29
C LEU A 39 17.60 -6.18 -8.74
N ALA A 40 18.51 -5.24 -9.04
CA ALA A 40 18.76 -4.76 -10.39
C ALA A 40 19.22 -5.89 -11.32
N GLN A 41 20.14 -6.75 -10.86
CA GLN A 41 20.57 -7.93 -11.60
C GLN A 41 19.44 -8.94 -11.80
N PHE A 42 18.63 -9.19 -10.77
CA PHE A 42 17.47 -10.06 -10.86
C PHE A 42 16.52 -9.54 -11.95
N VAL A 43 16.09 -8.29 -11.86
CA VAL A 43 15.21 -7.62 -12.83
C VAL A 43 15.75 -7.73 -14.25
N LYS A 44 17.05 -7.47 -14.45
CA LYS A 44 17.71 -7.57 -15.75
C LYS A 44 17.69 -9.00 -16.29
N ARG A 45 18.03 -9.99 -15.46
CA ARG A 45 18.13 -11.41 -15.86
C ARG A 45 16.77 -12.07 -16.06
N SER A 46 15.73 -11.66 -15.33
CA SER A 46 14.37 -12.18 -15.48
C SER A 46 13.59 -11.53 -16.63
N ARG A 47 14.19 -10.59 -17.39
CA ARG A 47 13.55 -9.92 -18.53
C ARG A 47 13.59 -10.73 -19.83
N THR A 48 13.43 -12.05 -19.76
CA THR A 48 13.38 -12.93 -20.95
C THR A 48 11.93 -13.26 -21.35
N SER A 49 11.70 -13.62 -22.62
CA SER A 49 10.37 -14.00 -23.10
C SER A 49 9.77 -15.16 -22.30
N HIS A 50 10.60 -16.14 -21.93
CA HIS A 50 10.18 -17.27 -21.10
C HIS A 50 9.66 -16.85 -19.72
N HIS A 51 10.42 -16.01 -18.99
CA HIS A 51 9.99 -15.52 -17.69
C HIS A 51 8.74 -14.65 -17.78
N ARG A 52 8.62 -13.78 -18.81
CA ARG A 52 7.42 -12.98 -19.05
C ARG A 52 6.18 -13.84 -19.20
N GLU A 53 6.28 -14.92 -19.97
CA GLU A 53 5.17 -15.87 -20.15
C GLU A 53 4.80 -16.57 -18.82
N LEU A 54 5.80 -17.00 -18.05
CA LEU A 54 5.55 -17.57 -16.71
C LEU A 54 4.86 -16.56 -15.77
N MET A 55 5.30 -15.30 -15.78
CA MET A 55 4.67 -14.24 -14.98
C MET A 55 3.23 -13.96 -15.42
N LYS A 56 2.94 -13.90 -16.72
CA LYS A 56 1.57 -13.72 -17.24
C LYS A 56 0.67 -14.88 -16.82
N LYS A 57 1.12 -16.12 -16.97
CA LYS A 57 0.38 -17.32 -16.54
C LYS A 57 0.11 -17.30 -15.04
N ALA A 58 1.12 -17.01 -14.22
CA ALA A 58 0.97 -16.92 -12.77
C ALA A 58 0.02 -15.77 -12.36
N TYR A 59 0.13 -14.62 -13.02
CA TYR A 59 -0.70 -13.44 -12.80
C TYR A 59 -2.18 -13.76 -13.06
N ILE A 60 -2.51 -14.37 -14.21
CA ILE A 60 -3.90 -14.74 -14.55
C ILE A 60 -4.42 -15.80 -13.58
N ALA A 61 -3.71 -16.92 -13.44
CA ALA A 61 -4.21 -18.08 -12.71
C ALA A 61 -4.56 -17.76 -11.24
N GLN A 62 -3.69 -17.01 -10.56
CA GLN A 62 -3.89 -16.66 -9.16
C GLN A 62 -4.62 -15.32 -9.00
N GLY A 63 -4.40 -14.35 -9.89
CA GLY A 63 -5.07 -13.04 -9.85
C GLY A 63 -6.58 -13.14 -10.07
N SER A 64 -7.03 -13.98 -10.99
CA SER A 64 -8.47 -14.19 -11.23
C SER A 64 -9.18 -14.84 -10.04
N LYS A 65 -8.50 -15.73 -9.30
CA LYS A 65 -9.00 -16.31 -8.05
C LYS A 65 -9.25 -15.22 -7.01
N PHE A 66 -8.26 -14.35 -6.78
CA PHE A 66 -8.42 -13.22 -5.84
C PHE A 66 -9.49 -12.24 -6.28
N ARG A 67 -9.48 -11.85 -7.55
CA ARG A 67 -10.46 -10.90 -8.09
C ARG A 67 -11.88 -11.38 -7.89
N ARG A 68 -12.15 -12.66 -8.18
CA ARG A 68 -13.48 -13.25 -7.99
C ARG A 68 -13.92 -13.18 -6.53
N VAL A 69 -13.10 -13.67 -5.61
CA VAL A 69 -13.49 -13.74 -4.20
C VAL A 69 -13.71 -12.34 -3.61
N TYR A 70 -12.79 -11.41 -3.87
CA TYR A 70 -12.97 -10.05 -3.35
C TYR A 70 -14.15 -9.33 -4.01
N ALA A 71 -14.35 -9.47 -5.32
CA ALA A 71 -15.49 -8.86 -6.02
C ALA A 71 -16.82 -9.38 -5.47
N THR A 72 -16.97 -10.70 -5.30
CA THR A 72 -18.15 -11.32 -4.67
C THR A 72 -18.42 -10.75 -3.29
N ILE A 73 -17.39 -10.64 -2.42
CA ILE A 73 -17.58 -10.09 -1.08
C ILE A 73 -17.97 -8.61 -1.11
N VAL A 74 -17.36 -7.82 -2.00
CA VAL A 74 -17.71 -6.39 -2.14
C VAL A 74 -19.14 -6.23 -2.66
N GLN A 75 -19.53 -6.99 -3.68
CA GLN A 75 -20.85 -6.86 -4.32
C GLN A 75 -21.97 -7.46 -3.47
N ASP A 76 -21.82 -8.71 -3.04
CA ASP A 76 -22.92 -9.50 -2.48
C ASP A 76 -23.06 -9.33 -0.96
N VAL A 77 -22.00 -8.90 -0.27
CA VAL A 77 -22.00 -8.75 1.18
C VAL A 77 -21.90 -7.29 1.60
N ILE A 78 -20.81 -6.62 1.19
CA ILE A 78 -20.54 -5.24 1.62
C ILE A 78 -21.49 -4.25 0.96
N GLY A 79 -21.79 -4.47 -0.32
CA GLY A 79 -22.71 -3.64 -1.10
C GLY A 79 -24.15 -3.68 -0.59
N GLY A 80 -24.52 -4.73 0.16
CA GLY A 80 -25.83 -4.85 0.80
C GLY A 80 -25.96 -4.09 2.13
N GLU A 81 -24.87 -3.54 2.66
CA GLU A 81 -24.93 -2.76 3.91
C GLU A 81 -25.56 -1.38 3.66
N GLY A 82 -26.50 -0.98 4.53
CA GLY A 82 -27.26 0.26 4.34
C GLY A 82 -26.43 1.54 4.24
N ALA A 83 -25.20 1.55 4.77
CA ALA A 83 -24.29 2.69 4.71
C ALA A 83 -23.28 2.62 3.54
N PHE A 84 -23.35 1.60 2.67
CA PHE A 84 -22.39 1.42 1.58
C PHE A 84 -22.44 2.57 0.57
N CYS A 85 -23.62 2.91 0.07
CA CYS A 85 -23.80 3.99 -0.90
C CYS A 85 -23.39 5.35 -0.32
N ASP A 86 -23.74 5.61 0.93
CA ASP A 86 -23.36 6.85 1.64
C ASP A 86 -21.85 6.96 1.77
N PHE A 87 -21.19 5.86 2.16
CA PHE A 87 -19.74 5.81 2.25
C PHE A 87 -19.07 6.06 0.90
N VAL A 88 -19.49 5.35 -0.15
CA VAL A 88 -18.90 5.46 -1.49
C VAL A 88 -19.05 6.89 -2.01
N SER A 89 -20.26 7.45 -1.91
CA SER A 89 -20.55 8.82 -2.38
C SER A 89 -19.68 9.84 -1.65
N TYR A 90 -19.67 9.78 -0.31
CA TYR A 90 -18.90 10.72 0.51
C TYR A 90 -17.39 10.59 0.30
N ALA A 91 -16.86 9.36 0.23
CA ALA A 91 -15.44 9.12 0.00
C ALA A 91 -14.99 9.57 -1.40
N THR A 92 -15.83 9.42 -2.42
CA THR A 92 -15.54 9.87 -3.79
C THR A 92 -15.60 11.39 -3.92
N GLU A 93 -16.54 12.06 -3.24
CA GLU A 93 -16.58 13.53 -3.15
C GLU A 93 -15.31 14.07 -2.48
N GLU A 94 -14.96 13.55 -1.30
CA GLU A 94 -13.79 13.97 -0.54
C GLU A 94 -12.48 13.63 -1.28
N GLN A 95 -12.41 12.51 -1.99
CA GLN A 95 -11.29 12.20 -2.88
C GLN A 95 -11.08 13.29 -3.92
N SER A 96 -12.15 13.74 -4.57
CA SER A 96 -12.09 14.79 -5.59
C SER A 96 -11.67 16.13 -4.98
N ARG A 97 -12.25 16.49 -3.84
CA ARG A 97 -11.92 17.73 -3.10
C ARG A 97 -10.45 17.76 -2.67
N VAL A 98 -9.96 16.69 -2.06
CA VAL A 98 -8.56 16.56 -1.59
C VAL A 98 -7.58 16.56 -2.76
N ALA A 99 -7.90 15.86 -3.86
CA ALA A 99 -7.05 15.84 -5.05
C ALA A 99 -6.90 17.24 -5.67
N ALA A 100 -7.94 18.07 -5.64
CA ALA A 100 -7.88 19.45 -6.10
C ALA A 100 -7.03 20.35 -5.19
N LEU A 101 -7.11 20.18 -3.87
CA LEU A 101 -6.41 21.01 -2.89
C LEU A 101 -4.93 20.63 -2.68
N HIS A 102 -4.59 19.35 -2.84
CA HIS A 102 -3.30 18.79 -2.39
C HIS A 102 -2.53 18.03 -3.48
N LYS A 103 -2.78 18.34 -4.76
CA LYS A 103 -2.18 17.65 -5.94
C LYS A 103 -0.65 17.48 -5.85
N ASP A 104 0.04 18.46 -5.27
CA ASP A 104 1.52 18.50 -5.24
C ASP A 104 2.10 18.31 -3.83
N VAL A 105 1.31 17.86 -2.86
CA VAL A 105 1.84 17.63 -1.50
C VAL A 105 2.74 16.39 -1.47
N GLN A 106 3.99 16.61 -1.08
CA GLN A 106 4.99 15.58 -0.85
C GLN A 106 5.54 15.67 0.58
N GLN A 107 6.13 14.58 1.04
CA GLN A 107 6.96 14.60 2.25
C GLN A 107 8.21 15.46 2.02
N ASN A 108 8.57 16.27 3.01
CA ASN A 108 9.74 17.13 2.98
C ASN A 108 10.97 16.31 3.39
N ALA A 109 11.50 15.53 2.47
CA ALA A 109 12.65 14.69 2.74
C ALA A 109 13.95 15.35 2.25
N SER A 110 15.00 15.29 3.08
CA SER A 110 16.35 15.73 2.69
C SER A 110 17.20 14.54 2.26
N GLY A 111 18.28 14.81 1.52
CA GLY A 111 19.21 13.77 1.07
C GLY A 111 18.82 13.08 -0.24
N THR A 112 19.56 12.01 -0.57
CA THR A 112 19.40 11.27 -1.83
C THR A 112 19.66 9.77 -1.66
N GLY A 113 19.11 8.96 -2.57
CA GLY A 113 19.39 7.52 -2.64
C GLY A 113 19.06 6.78 -1.34
N PHE A 114 20.01 5.98 -0.83
CA PHE A 114 19.80 5.23 0.41
C PHE A 114 19.87 6.07 1.69
N SER A 115 20.58 7.21 1.68
CA SER A 115 20.55 8.15 2.81
C SER A 115 19.14 8.70 3.02
N LEU A 116 18.47 9.08 1.92
CA LEU A 116 17.06 9.48 1.90
C LEU A 116 16.16 8.35 2.44
N LEU A 117 16.38 7.10 2.05
CA LEU A 117 15.62 5.96 2.56
C LEU A 117 15.75 5.81 4.09
N LEU A 118 16.97 5.91 4.63
CA LEU A 118 17.18 5.81 6.08
C LEU A 118 16.52 6.98 6.83
N GLN A 119 16.57 8.18 6.25
CA GLN A 119 15.85 9.34 6.78
C GLN A 119 14.34 9.13 6.82
N VAL A 120 13.73 8.65 5.74
CA VAL A 120 12.29 8.33 5.69
C VAL A 120 11.90 7.35 6.79
N TYR A 121 12.75 6.37 7.11
CA TYR A 121 12.50 5.43 8.21
C TYR A 121 12.65 6.06 9.60
N ARG A 122 13.57 7.01 9.77
CA ARG A 122 13.73 7.77 11.03
C ARG A 122 12.50 8.64 11.30
N GLU A 123 12.05 9.36 10.28
CA GLU A 123 10.82 10.16 10.34
C GLU A 123 9.59 9.29 10.59
N ALA A 124 9.47 8.16 9.87
CA ALA A 124 8.38 7.22 10.09
C ALA A 124 8.33 6.70 11.53
N HIS A 125 9.49 6.38 12.11
CA HIS A 125 9.60 5.93 13.49
C HIS A 125 9.06 6.97 14.47
N GLN A 126 9.45 8.23 14.31
CA GLN A 126 9.02 9.34 15.15
C GLN A 126 7.51 9.59 15.03
N THR A 127 6.97 9.47 13.82
CA THR A 127 5.56 9.76 13.54
C THR A 127 4.62 8.61 13.91
N MET A 128 5.12 7.37 13.99
CA MET A 128 4.30 6.18 14.23
C MET A 128 3.48 6.24 15.53
N LEU A 129 4.05 6.77 16.62
CA LEU A 129 3.32 6.91 17.89
C LEU A 129 2.09 7.81 17.75
N ARG A 130 2.24 8.92 17.01
CA ARG A 130 1.17 9.88 16.78
C ARG A 130 0.09 9.32 15.86
N LEU A 131 0.50 8.53 14.86
CA LEU A 131 -0.41 7.78 14.01
C LEU A 131 -1.22 6.78 14.84
N ASP A 132 -0.57 6.04 15.73
CA ASP A 132 -1.23 5.09 16.63
C ASP A 132 -2.25 5.81 17.54
N ASP A 133 -1.91 6.96 18.10
CA ASP A 133 -2.80 7.76 18.93
C ASP A 133 -4.02 8.25 18.15
N LEU A 134 -3.80 8.81 16.95
CA LEU A 134 -4.87 9.23 16.05
C LEU A 134 -5.82 8.05 15.74
N CYS A 135 -5.28 6.92 15.30
CA CYS A 135 -6.09 5.75 14.97
C CYS A 135 -6.82 5.19 16.19
N THR A 136 -6.23 5.24 17.38
CA THR A 136 -6.87 4.82 18.63
C THR A 136 -8.06 5.72 18.97
N ARG A 137 -7.89 7.05 18.87
CA ARG A 137 -8.99 8.00 19.08
C ARG A 137 -10.11 7.83 18.06
N VAL A 138 -9.77 7.67 16.78
CA VAL A 138 -10.75 7.47 15.71
C VAL A 138 -11.50 6.17 15.90
N ALA A 139 -10.82 5.07 16.25
CA ALA A 139 -11.43 3.79 16.56
C ALA A 139 -12.46 3.89 17.69
N ALA A 140 -12.08 4.55 18.80
CA ALA A 140 -12.98 4.76 19.93
C ALA A 140 -14.25 5.55 19.56
N LYS A 141 -14.14 6.59 18.72
CA LYS A 141 -15.28 7.42 18.28
C LYS A 141 -16.18 6.74 17.25
N SER A 142 -15.58 5.95 16.34
CA SER A 142 -16.28 5.35 15.19
C SER A 142 -16.83 3.96 15.47
N GLY A 143 -16.32 3.27 16.49
CA GLY A 143 -16.60 1.87 16.76
C GLY A 143 -15.79 0.91 15.89
N THR A 144 -14.87 1.41 15.06
CA THR A 144 -13.94 0.55 14.31
C THR A 144 -12.90 -0.07 15.25
N LYS A 145 -12.31 -1.18 14.82
CA LYS A 145 -11.13 -1.79 15.45
C LYS A 145 -9.87 -1.20 14.86
N PHE A 146 -9.00 -0.64 15.70
CA PHE A 146 -7.65 -0.28 15.27
C PHE A 146 -6.78 -1.53 15.09
N VAL A 147 -6.28 -1.72 13.86
CA VAL A 147 -5.30 -2.75 13.49
C VAL A 147 -3.94 -2.08 13.37
N LYS A 148 -3.22 -2.06 14.50
CA LYS A 148 -1.86 -1.52 14.59
C LYS A 148 -0.90 -2.31 13.69
N ALA A 149 -0.05 -1.60 12.96
CA ALA A 149 1.01 -2.20 12.16
C ALA A 149 2.38 -1.83 12.72
N THR A 150 3.40 -2.62 12.41
CA THR A 150 4.78 -2.15 12.54
C THR A 150 5.14 -1.29 11.35
N LEU A 151 6.25 -0.55 11.45
CA LEU A 151 6.87 0.06 10.27
C LEU A 151 7.02 -0.97 9.15
N LYS A 152 6.87 -0.48 7.92
CA LYS A 152 7.04 -1.30 6.73
C LYS A 152 8.41 -1.98 6.75
N ARG A 153 8.47 -3.22 6.29
CA ARG A 153 9.75 -3.95 6.18
C ARG A 153 10.58 -3.32 5.07
N MET A 154 11.84 -2.99 5.38
CA MET A 154 12.80 -2.37 4.44
C MET A 154 12.91 -3.11 3.11
N TRP A 155 12.93 -4.44 3.15
CA TRP A 155 12.96 -5.27 1.94
C TRP A 155 11.82 -4.92 0.98
N ARG A 156 10.59 -4.76 1.48
CA ARG A 156 9.45 -4.38 0.64
C ARG A 156 9.55 -2.93 0.15
N SER A 157 10.16 -2.03 0.92
CA SER A 157 10.46 -0.67 0.45
C SER A 157 11.46 -0.69 -0.71
N LEU A 158 12.51 -1.50 -0.62
CA LEU A 158 13.50 -1.67 -1.69
C LEU A 158 12.88 -2.25 -2.97
N GLU A 159 12.03 -3.28 -2.82
CA GLU A 159 11.27 -3.82 -3.96
C GLU A 159 10.41 -2.73 -4.62
N LYS A 160 9.66 -1.95 -3.83
CA LYS A 160 8.84 -0.86 -4.40
C LYS A 160 9.69 0.18 -5.12
N ILE A 161 10.81 0.56 -4.51
CA ILE A 161 11.72 1.51 -5.14
C ILE A 161 12.19 0.97 -6.49
N ALA A 162 12.77 -0.24 -6.51
CA ALA A 162 13.34 -0.84 -7.70
C ALA A 162 12.31 -1.20 -8.79
N LEU A 163 11.10 -1.58 -8.41
CA LEU A 163 10.08 -2.05 -9.35
C LEU A 163 9.09 -0.97 -9.80
N LYS A 164 8.98 0.13 -9.06
CA LYS A 164 7.92 1.14 -9.30
C LYS A 164 8.42 2.58 -9.34
N TYR A 165 9.37 2.95 -8.49
CA TYR A 165 9.72 4.36 -8.30
C TYR A 165 11.04 4.79 -8.94
N SER A 166 11.93 3.85 -9.25
CA SER A 166 13.18 4.12 -9.96
C SER A 166 12.96 4.18 -11.47
N LEU A 167 12.33 5.26 -11.94
CA LEU A 167 12.20 5.54 -13.36
C LEU A 167 13.59 5.72 -13.96
N ASN A 168 13.88 5.04 -15.08
CA ASN A 168 15.19 5.06 -15.74
C ASN A 168 16.38 4.70 -14.82
N SER A 169 16.13 3.94 -13.75
CA SER A 169 17.14 3.60 -12.72
C SER A 169 17.60 4.77 -11.85
N ASP A 170 16.93 5.93 -11.89
CA ASP A 170 17.23 7.02 -10.97
C ASP A 170 16.63 6.73 -9.59
N MET A 171 17.54 6.51 -8.63
CA MET A 171 17.23 6.20 -7.24
C MET A 171 17.26 7.44 -6.35
N THR A 172 17.73 8.58 -6.86
CA THR A 172 18.06 9.78 -6.09
C THR A 172 16.91 10.23 -5.22
N GLN A 173 15.68 10.24 -5.77
CA GLN A 173 14.46 10.69 -5.08
C GLN A 173 13.40 9.59 -4.89
N ALA A 174 13.71 8.34 -5.27
CA ALA A 174 12.72 7.28 -5.31
C ALA A 174 12.15 6.92 -3.92
N ALA A 175 12.96 7.08 -2.86
CA ALA A 175 12.52 6.83 -1.48
C ALA A 175 11.49 7.85 -0.98
N ALA A 176 11.46 9.09 -1.51
CA ALA A 176 10.45 10.09 -1.15
C ALA A 176 9.03 9.70 -1.62
N GLN A 177 8.90 8.71 -2.50
CA GLN A 177 7.61 8.18 -2.97
C GLN A 177 7.01 7.13 -2.02
N LEU A 178 7.74 6.72 -0.96
CA LEU A 178 7.29 5.73 0.02
C LEU A 178 6.41 6.37 1.10
N LYS A 179 5.12 6.48 0.79
CA LYS A 179 4.09 7.10 1.66
C LYS A 179 3.42 6.14 2.66
N ASP A 180 3.93 4.91 2.76
CA ASP A 180 3.35 3.82 3.57
C ASP A 180 4.38 3.14 4.48
N VAL A 181 5.44 3.86 4.89
CA VAL A 181 6.41 3.35 5.86
C VAL A 181 5.80 3.34 7.26
N ALA A 182 5.26 4.48 7.72
CA ALA A 182 4.34 4.56 8.84
C ALA A 182 2.90 4.34 8.35
N ARG A 183 2.22 3.34 8.91
CA ARG A 183 0.89 2.95 8.44
C ARG A 183 0.05 2.26 9.50
N GLY A 184 -1.27 2.33 9.37
CA GLY A 184 -2.24 1.63 10.20
C GLY A 184 -3.50 1.27 9.42
N ALA A 185 -4.42 0.52 10.04
CA ALA A 185 -5.73 0.26 9.46
C ALA A 185 -6.84 0.34 10.52
N LEU A 186 -8.01 0.82 10.10
CA LEU A 186 -9.23 0.81 10.87
C LEU A 186 -10.19 -0.19 10.21
N GLN A 187 -10.58 -1.20 10.98
CA GLN A 187 -11.42 -2.30 10.52
C GLN A 187 -12.84 -2.15 11.07
N GLY A 188 -13.86 -2.22 10.21
CA GLY A 188 -15.26 -2.11 10.65
C GLY A 188 -16.26 -2.53 9.57
N ASP A 189 -17.54 -2.30 9.86
CA ASP A 189 -18.64 -2.28 8.87
C ASP A 189 -18.71 -0.92 8.14
N MET A 190 -19.50 -0.80 7.07
CA MET A 190 -19.56 0.43 6.28
C MET A 190 -20.01 1.67 7.08
N LYS A 191 -20.88 1.48 8.08
CA LYS A 191 -21.35 2.57 8.97
C LYS A 191 -20.22 3.06 9.88
N GLN A 192 -19.46 2.13 10.46
CA GLN A 192 -18.30 2.44 11.29
C GLN A 192 -17.19 3.09 10.46
N LEU A 193 -16.93 2.58 9.24
CA LEU A 193 -15.93 3.15 8.34
C LEU A 193 -16.30 4.58 7.89
N LEU A 194 -17.59 4.86 7.63
CA LEU A 194 -18.06 6.21 7.31
C LEU A 194 -17.79 7.18 8.46
N LYS A 195 -18.14 6.78 9.69
CA LYS A 195 -17.81 7.57 10.89
C LYS A 195 -16.31 7.78 11.08
N ALA A 196 -15.51 6.75 10.80
CA ALA A 196 -14.05 6.86 10.90
C ALA A 196 -13.49 7.86 9.89
N LEU A 197 -13.99 7.85 8.65
CA LEU A 197 -13.60 8.81 7.62
C LEU A 197 -13.94 10.25 8.02
N HIS A 198 -15.16 10.50 8.54
CA HIS A 198 -15.53 11.80 9.11
C HIS A 198 -14.57 12.23 10.23
N CYS A 199 -14.24 11.33 11.15
CA CYS A 199 -13.33 11.64 12.26
C CYS A 199 -11.92 11.99 11.78
N ILE A 200 -11.41 11.32 10.74
CA ILE A 200 -10.08 11.62 10.19
C ILE A 200 -10.07 12.96 9.46
N ILE A 201 -11.11 13.26 8.67
CA ILE A 201 -11.23 14.52 7.93
C ILE A 201 -11.35 15.72 8.90
N ALA A 202 -12.07 15.53 10.01
CA ALA A 202 -12.28 16.57 11.01
C ALA A 202 -11.12 16.72 12.02
N ASP A 203 -10.08 15.89 11.95
CA ASP A 203 -8.95 15.99 12.90
C ASP A 203 -8.10 17.24 12.61
N GLU A 204 -7.97 18.11 13.60
CA GLU A 204 -7.28 19.39 13.45
C GLU A 204 -5.75 19.26 13.43
N GLU A 205 -5.19 18.16 13.93
CA GLU A 205 -3.74 17.92 13.98
C GLU A 205 -3.22 17.27 12.68
N ALA A 206 -4.08 16.52 12.00
CA ALA A 206 -3.78 15.87 10.73
C ALA A 206 -4.13 16.78 9.53
N CYS A 207 -3.32 16.71 8.48
CA CYS A 207 -3.64 17.25 7.17
C CYS A 207 -3.84 16.08 6.21
N LEU A 208 -5.06 15.96 5.70
CA LEU A 208 -5.44 14.97 4.69
C LEU A 208 -4.88 15.37 3.32
N VAL A 209 -4.05 14.50 2.73
CA VAL A 209 -3.39 14.79 1.45
C VAL A 209 -3.87 13.91 0.30
N ARG A 210 -4.48 12.76 0.61
CA ARG A 210 -5.05 11.88 -0.41
C ARG A 210 -6.12 10.98 0.18
N ILE A 211 -7.16 10.76 -0.60
CA ILE A 211 -8.04 9.59 -0.49
C ILE A 211 -7.89 8.77 -1.77
N LYS A 212 -7.92 7.44 -1.63
CA LYS A 212 -8.16 6.52 -2.74
C LYS A 212 -9.28 5.56 -2.35
N ASN A 213 -10.47 5.80 -2.88
CA ASN A 213 -11.68 5.01 -2.65
C ASN A 213 -11.69 3.78 -3.57
N ARG A 214 -11.26 2.63 -3.06
CA ARG A 214 -11.28 1.35 -3.78
C ARG A 214 -12.55 0.53 -3.54
N PHE A 215 -13.53 1.05 -2.78
CA PHE A 215 -14.87 0.48 -2.77
C PHE A 215 -15.64 0.85 -4.05
N ASP A 216 -15.36 2.02 -4.62
CA ASP A 216 -15.86 2.48 -5.93
C ASP A 216 -15.02 1.93 -7.08
N GLU A 217 -13.68 2.05 -6.98
CA GLU A 217 -12.73 1.55 -7.97
C GLU A 217 -11.75 0.52 -7.36
N PRO A 218 -12.15 -0.77 -7.26
CA PRO A 218 -11.29 -1.82 -6.71
C PRO A 218 -9.95 -1.96 -7.42
N ALA A 219 -8.94 -2.46 -6.71
CA ALA A 219 -7.67 -2.83 -7.33
C ALA A 219 -7.84 -3.98 -8.35
N ASP A 220 -6.86 -4.20 -9.23
CA ASP A 220 -6.94 -5.21 -10.30
C ASP A 220 -7.33 -6.61 -9.82
N MET A 221 -6.86 -7.00 -8.62
CA MET A 221 -7.17 -8.29 -8.00
C MET A 221 -8.42 -8.24 -7.10
N GLY A 222 -9.26 -7.21 -7.21
CA GLY A 222 -10.54 -7.06 -6.50
C GLY A 222 -10.46 -6.46 -5.09
N TRP A 223 -9.27 -6.21 -4.53
CA TRP A 223 -9.15 -5.62 -3.19
C TRP A 223 -9.81 -4.23 -3.12
N ALA A 224 -10.65 -4.03 -2.10
CA ALA A 224 -11.34 -2.79 -1.81
C ALA A 224 -11.00 -2.28 -0.40
N ASP A 225 -10.70 -1.00 -0.30
CA ASP A 225 -10.47 -0.24 0.93
C ASP A 225 -10.64 1.24 0.61
N CYS A 226 -10.75 2.09 1.62
CA CYS A 226 -10.53 3.52 1.44
C CYS A 226 -9.16 3.87 2.04
N GLN A 227 -8.19 4.11 1.17
CA GLN A 227 -6.83 4.47 1.57
C GLN A 227 -6.78 5.99 1.81
N VAL A 228 -6.43 6.36 3.02
CA VAL A 228 -6.25 7.73 3.46
C VAL A 228 -4.77 8.00 3.67
N MET A 229 -4.25 9.09 3.14
CA MET A 229 -2.89 9.56 3.42
C MET A 229 -2.95 10.90 4.14
N ILE A 230 -2.20 11.02 5.23
CA ILE A 230 -2.11 12.23 6.03
C ILE A 230 -0.65 12.57 6.33
N TYR A 231 -0.37 13.82 6.68
CA TYR A 231 0.78 14.16 7.52
C TYR A 231 0.29 14.97 8.71
N PHE A 232 1.08 15.06 9.77
CA PHE A 232 0.72 15.88 10.93
C PHE A 232 1.22 17.32 10.78
N LYS A 233 0.37 18.32 11.05
CA LYS A 233 0.66 19.73 10.74
C LYS A 233 1.89 20.30 11.47
N ASN A 234 2.19 19.81 12.67
CA ASN A 234 3.38 20.20 13.45
C ASN A 234 4.63 19.34 13.13
N ASP A 235 4.54 18.38 12.22
CA ASP A 235 5.70 17.63 11.72
C ASP A 235 6.38 18.40 10.59
N LYS A 236 7.59 18.91 10.86
CA LYS A 236 8.38 19.69 9.89
C LYS A 236 8.74 18.88 8.65
N SER A 237 8.95 17.57 8.80
CA SER A 237 9.24 16.66 7.69
C SER A 237 8.01 16.35 6.84
N ARG A 238 6.79 16.69 7.32
CA ARG A 238 5.52 16.31 6.70
C ARG A 238 5.51 14.83 6.31
N HIS A 239 5.99 13.95 7.19
CA HIS A 239 6.07 12.54 6.89
C HIS A 239 4.68 11.99 6.61
N ILE A 240 4.48 11.47 5.39
CA ILE A 240 3.17 10.97 4.97
C ILE A 240 2.96 9.58 5.55
N CYS A 241 1.86 9.43 6.27
CA CYS A 241 1.38 8.18 6.84
C CYS A 241 0.17 7.66 6.05
N GLU A 242 0.00 6.34 6.04
CA GLU A 242 -1.16 5.67 5.44
C GLU A 242 -2.12 5.13 6.52
N ILE A 243 -3.41 5.40 6.36
CA ILE A 243 -4.49 4.76 7.13
C ILE A 243 -5.40 4.05 6.12
N GLN A 244 -5.59 2.73 6.29
CA GLN A 244 -6.56 1.99 5.47
C GLN A 244 -7.87 1.82 6.24
N LEU A 245 -8.98 2.26 5.66
CA LEU A 245 -10.32 1.91 6.12
C LEU A 245 -10.76 0.62 5.40
N VAL A 246 -10.86 -0.48 6.15
CA VAL A 246 -11.02 -1.81 5.57
C VAL A 246 -12.21 -2.54 6.17
N HIS A 247 -13.03 -3.15 5.31
CA HIS A 247 -14.14 -3.96 5.77
C HIS A 247 -13.67 -5.27 6.44
N HIS A 248 -14.34 -5.67 7.52
CA HIS A 248 -13.95 -6.88 8.27
C HIS A 248 -14.00 -8.16 7.41
N GLN A 249 -14.96 -8.29 6.48
CA GLN A 249 -15.05 -9.45 5.58
C GLN A 249 -13.83 -9.57 4.64
N LEU A 250 -13.30 -8.45 4.16
CA LEU A 250 -12.10 -8.45 3.31
C LEU A 250 -10.85 -8.89 4.09
N MET A 251 -10.79 -8.51 5.38
CA MET A 251 -9.73 -8.97 6.29
C MET A 251 -9.81 -10.47 6.53
N ILE A 252 -11.02 -11.02 6.71
CA ILE A 252 -11.25 -12.47 6.86
C ILE A 252 -10.74 -13.20 5.61
N VAL A 253 -11.19 -12.82 4.42
CA VAL A 253 -10.73 -13.40 3.14
C VAL A 253 -9.20 -13.41 3.06
N ARG A 254 -8.57 -12.27 3.36
CA ARG A 254 -7.12 -12.12 3.31
C ARG A 254 -6.39 -13.06 4.27
N SER A 255 -6.95 -13.31 5.45
CA SER A 255 -6.36 -14.20 6.46
C SER A 255 -6.63 -15.69 6.20
N SER A 256 -7.87 -16.05 5.84
CA SER A 256 -8.34 -17.43 5.78
C SER A 256 -7.90 -18.18 4.52
N MET A 257 -7.59 -17.47 3.44
CA MET A 257 -7.23 -18.12 2.16
C MET A 257 -5.75 -18.48 2.02
N GLY A 258 -4.92 -18.30 3.06
CA GLY A 258 -3.45 -18.33 2.88
C GLY A 258 -2.96 -17.26 1.89
N ALA A 259 -3.83 -16.29 1.59
CA ALA A 259 -3.72 -15.38 0.47
C ALA A 259 -2.48 -14.52 0.53
N HIS A 260 -1.92 -14.27 1.72
CA HIS A 260 -0.80 -13.34 1.86
C HIS A 260 0.46 -13.77 1.05
N HIS A 261 0.75 -15.08 0.96
CA HIS A 261 1.90 -15.57 0.18
C HIS A 261 1.60 -15.64 -1.32
N GLU A 262 0.46 -16.20 -1.70
CA GLU A 262 -0.01 -16.25 -3.09
C GLU A 262 -0.13 -14.82 -3.66
N TYR A 263 -0.79 -13.91 -2.94
CA TYR A 263 -0.93 -12.51 -3.32
C TYR A 263 0.41 -11.80 -3.54
N ALA A 264 1.42 -12.09 -2.71
CA ALA A 264 2.75 -11.52 -2.90
C ALA A 264 3.38 -11.95 -4.24
N ASN A 265 3.17 -13.21 -4.65
CA ASN A 265 3.67 -13.72 -5.93
C ASN A 265 2.96 -13.05 -7.11
N VAL A 266 1.63 -13.01 -7.10
CA VAL A 266 0.84 -12.38 -8.19
C VAL A 266 1.16 -10.89 -8.31
N ARG A 267 1.24 -10.19 -7.17
CA ARG A 267 1.59 -8.76 -7.15
C ARG A 267 2.98 -8.53 -7.71
N SER A 268 3.96 -9.35 -7.34
CA SER A 268 5.33 -9.21 -7.84
C SER A 268 5.41 -9.50 -9.34
N ALA A 269 4.67 -10.50 -9.83
CA ALA A 269 4.55 -10.77 -11.26
C ALA A 269 3.95 -9.57 -12.03
N GLY A 270 2.87 -8.97 -11.50
CA GLY A 270 2.27 -7.77 -12.08
C GLY A 270 3.23 -6.57 -12.09
N GLU A 271 3.88 -6.28 -10.95
CA GLU A 271 4.88 -5.20 -10.84
C GLU A 271 6.04 -5.37 -11.83
N LEU A 272 6.56 -6.59 -12.01
CA LEU A 272 7.62 -6.89 -12.98
C LEU A 272 7.14 -6.77 -14.44
N LEU A 273 5.95 -7.25 -14.76
CA LEU A 273 5.38 -7.11 -16.12
C LEU A 273 5.22 -5.63 -16.49
N THR A 274 4.67 -4.81 -15.59
CA THR A 274 4.57 -3.36 -15.80
C THR A 274 5.94 -2.72 -15.98
N LEU A 275 6.92 -3.07 -15.14
CA LEU A 275 8.30 -2.58 -15.27
C LEU A 275 8.92 -2.94 -16.62
N TYR A 276 8.54 -4.08 -17.20
CA TYR A 276 9.03 -4.52 -18.51
C TYR A 276 8.34 -3.85 -19.70
N GLY A 277 7.33 -3.01 -19.46
CA GLY A 277 6.52 -2.35 -20.47
C GLY A 277 5.40 -3.24 -21.02
N GLU A 278 5.05 -4.33 -20.33
CA GLU A 278 3.98 -5.23 -20.74
C GLU A 278 2.63 -4.69 -20.26
N SER A 279 1.59 -4.83 -21.09
CA SER A 279 0.22 -4.70 -20.61
C SER A 279 -0.14 -5.87 -19.69
N LEU A 280 -0.78 -5.57 -18.57
CA LEU A 280 -1.26 -6.62 -17.68
C LEU A 280 -2.48 -7.31 -18.31
N PRO A 281 -2.52 -8.65 -18.33
CA PRO A 281 -3.69 -9.38 -18.78
C PRO A 281 -4.94 -8.99 -17.96
N SER A 282 -6.09 -8.91 -18.61
CA SER A 282 -7.35 -8.71 -17.89
C SER A 282 -7.61 -9.89 -16.96
N LEU A 283 -7.92 -9.59 -15.69
CA LEU A 283 -8.32 -10.59 -14.70
C LEU A 283 -9.85 -10.80 -14.67
N MET A 284 -10.62 -10.03 -15.45
CA MET A 284 -12.04 -10.27 -15.62
C MET A 284 -12.27 -11.62 -16.31
N PRO A 285 -13.30 -12.39 -15.94
CA PRO A 285 -13.74 -13.51 -16.75
C PRO A 285 -14.06 -13.00 -18.17
N ALA A 286 -13.63 -13.73 -19.19
CA ALA A 286 -14.15 -13.53 -20.54
C ALA A 286 -15.61 -14.00 -20.55
N GLY A 287 -16.55 -13.12 -20.23
CA GLY A 287 -17.98 -13.44 -20.22
C GLY A 287 -18.81 -12.54 -19.33
N ASN A 288 -19.80 -11.88 -19.96
CA ASN A 288 -20.89 -11.09 -19.39
C ASN A 288 -20.53 -9.67 -18.95
N LEU A 289 -20.19 -8.83 -19.94
CA LEU A 289 -20.70 -7.47 -19.95
C LEU A 289 -22.23 -7.59 -19.85
N CYS A 290 -22.83 -7.14 -18.75
CA CYS A 290 -24.26 -6.85 -18.71
C CYS A 290 -24.58 -6.00 -19.93
N GLN A 291 -25.23 -6.60 -20.93
CA GLN A 291 -26.08 -5.84 -21.82
C GLN A 291 -27.11 -5.18 -20.90
N SER A 292 -26.98 -3.88 -20.73
CA SER A 292 -28.02 -3.04 -20.18
C SER A 292 -29.28 -3.33 -21.00
N GLY A 293 -30.20 -4.09 -20.40
CA GLY A 293 -31.54 -4.24 -20.90
C GLY A 293 -32.17 -2.85 -20.92
N GLY A 294 -32.26 -2.27 -22.10
CA GLY A 294 -33.16 -1.16 -22.37
C GLY A 294 -34.59 -1.68 -22.23
N ALA A 295 -35.22 -1.30 -21.13
CA ALA A 295 -36.66 -1.23 -20.93
C ALA A 295 -36.82 0.07 -20.14
N THR A 296 -37.48 1.12 -20.60
CA THR A 296 -38.48 1.35 -21.65
C THR A 296 -38.27 2.74 -22.22
#